data_AF-A0A8S9Y945-F1
#
_entry.id   AF-A0A8S9Y945-F1
#
_cell.length_a   1.000
_cell.length_b   1.000
_cell.length_c   1.000
_cell.angle_alpha   90.00
_cell.angle_beta   90.00
_cell.angle_gamma   90.00
#
_symmetry.space_group_name_H-M   'P 1'
#
loop_
_entity.id
_entity.type
_entity.pdbx_description
1 polymer ?
#
loop_
_entity_poly.entity_id
_entity_poly.type
_entity_poly.pdbx_seq_one_letter_code
_entity_poly.pdbx_strand_id
1 'polypeptide(L)'
;MSRSLLVYFVKSGSGLFSKVKIRSLAVNNQVGSLDSFRVFTCNVNPTLSWCNRGPASVHSWIPVSGQAAGGFLYTSLSLELNSVCHVELDCRNESQLLQATAQLSIACSSEHDQGVVCLPLVGSGTSQTDELYIYYLFAHSYKTPDTKTPAPQSVHLTPVRVNANGFVDLSTSSWPTSTPILIGHAGAGAKHAHQGHGPFWPDNTICAFRRAEQLGLPMVECDATVTRGYQTVLLHHNFTVRLCAESRSGNDPCERTFTLDHTPDPPVDEKTTNLVISYSLSELRNLLGRGPCSSDGEFDKADCVPTHPAPLTMSDPLPDASGIQGQPLPELAASFRQTSTKLGFNVELKYPRETLLGKIARAAFLKQPINNQLAGPHSYFASINKFCDKILDTIWKHAGSRVVILSSFNADVCAVLRLKQTHLPVLFITRGGVPSNTEPPDMFHVDLRHQNLGVACSWAHVMDLAGVVTMGTLFGSNADEMAVSPEDSMQFSLDLAAKQLACFVYGLGVSEQKFLEKATQFGLTGIIIDHVDQYMQEHNMAK
;
A
#
# COMPACT_ATOMS: atom_id res chain seq x y z
N MET A 1 -6.71 7.05 -22.71
CA MET A 1 -6.84 6.50 -21.34
C MET A 1 -7.35 7.61 -20.45
N SER A 2 -8.22 7.31 -19.49
CA SER A 2 -8.82 8.32 -18.60
C SER A 2 -7.88 8.70 -17.45
N ARG A 3 -8.00 9.93 -16.96
CA ARG A 3 -7.40 10.36 -15.69
C ARG A 3 -8.49 10.45 -14.63
N SER A 4 -8.08 10.37 -13.38
CA SER A 4 -8.97 10.48 -12.24
C SER A 4 -8.53 11.60 -11.32
N LEU A 5 -9.49 12.31 -10.75
CA LEU A 5 -9.32 13.30 -9.70
C LEU A 5 -10.04 12.78 -8.45
N LEU A 6 -9.26 12.52 -7.40
CA LEU A 6 -9.73 12.17 -6.07
C LEU A 6 -9.62 13.40 -5.17
N VAL A 7 -10.71 13.75 -4.49
CA VAL A 7 -10.77 14.93 -3.61
C VAL A 7 -11.37 14.53 -2.27
N TYR A 8 -10.74 15.00 -1.19
CA TYR A 8 -11.20 14.82 0.18
C TYR A 8 -11.55 16.17 0.80
N PHE A 9 -12.73 16.27 1.41
CA PHE A 9 -13.16 17.41 2.22
C PHE A 9 -12.83 17.09 3.68
N VAL A 10 -11.69 17.59 4.16
CA VAL A 10 -11.07 17.06 5.38
C VAL A 10 -11.72 17.65 6.63
N LYS A 11 -11.66 18.98 6.78
CA LYS A 11 -12.15 19.68 7.96
C LYS A 11 -12.43 21.14 7.64
N SER A 12 -13.28 21.76 8.43
CA SER A 12 -13.49 23.20 8.44
C SER A 12 -12.69 23.85 9.59
N GLY A 13 -12.05 25.00 9.35
CA GLY A 13 -11.13 25.66 10.27
C GLY A 13 -11.67 25.87 11.68
N SER A 14 -12.82 26.54 11.78
CA SER A 14 -13.56 26.76 13.02
C SER A 14 -14.59 25.68 13.33
N GLY A 15 -14.83 24.75 12.39
CA GLY A 15 -15.85 23.72 12.50
C GLY A 15 -17.29 24.23 12.32
N LEU A 16 -17.46 25.45 11.79
CA LEU A 16 -18.76 26.07 11.60
C LEU A 16 -19.58 25.34 10.52
N PHE A 17 -18.93 24.89 9.45
CA PHE A 17 -19.53 24.04 8.43
C PHE A 17 -19.14 22.58 8.62
N SER A 18 -20.12 21.67 8.52
CA SER A 18 -19.95 20.24 8.82
C SER A 18 -20.40 19.32 7.70
N LYS A 19 -20.98 19.86 6.62
CA LYS A 19 -21.40 19.08 5.45
C LYS A 19 -21.15 19.86 4.16
N VAL A 20 -20.69 19.14 3.13
CA VAL A 20 -20.47 19.64 1.77
C VAL A 20 -21.28 18.79 0.80
N LYS A 21 -21.86 19.41 -0.22
CA LYS A 21 -22.52 18.73 -1.34
C LYS A 21 -22.02 19.36 -2.63
N ILE A 22 -21.80 18.52 -3.63
CA ILE A 22 -21.29 18.96 -4.93
C ILE A 22 -22.48 19.40 -5.77
N ARG A 23 -22.54 20.68 -6.11
CA ARG A 23 -23.61 21.27 -6.91
C ARG A 23 -23.41 21.01 -8.40
N SER A 24 -22.19 21.24 -8.89
CA SER A 24 -21.84 21.04 -10.29
C SER A 24 -20.35 20.75 -10.44
N LEU A 25 -19.99 20.10 -11.55
CA LEU A 25 -18.61 19.83 -11.93
C LEU A 25 -18.45 20.12 -13.43
N ALA A 26 -17.41 20.87 -13.77
CA ALA A 26 -17.05 21.19 -15.14
C ALA A 26 -15.55 21.01 -15.38
N VAL A 27 -15.17 20.60 -16.59
CA VAL A 27 -13.78 20.54 -17.04
C VAL A 27 -13.63 21.46 -18.24
N ASN A 28 -12.72 22.44 -18.17
CA ASN A 28 -12.53 23.44 -19.23
C ASN A 28 -13.84 24.10 -19.69
N ASN A 29 -14.71 24.45 -18.73
CA ASN A 29 -16.05 25.03 -18.95
C ASN A 29 -17.07 24.12 -19.67
N GLN A 30 -16.76 22.83 -19.84
CA GLN A 30 -17.73 21.83 -20.30
C GLN A 30 -18.26 21.04 -19.10
N VAL A 31 -19.58 20.83 -19.06
CA VAL A 31 -20.23 20.04 -18.00
C VAL A 31 -19.62 18.63 -18.01
N GLY A 32 -19.09 18.21 -16.85
CA GLY A 32 -18.51 16.88 -16.72
C GLY A 32 -19.60 15.81 -16.74
N SER A 33 -19.41 14.72 -17.49
CA SER A 33 -20.28 13.55 -17.37
C SER A 33 -20.25 13.02 -15.94
N LEU A 34 -21.40 12.63 -15.40
CA LEU A 34 -21.50 12.09 -14.04
C LEU A 34 -21.41 10.55 -14.01
N ASP A 35 -21.31 9.86 -15.15
CA ASP A 35 -21.41 8.40 -15.22
C ASP A 35 -20.29 7.68 -14.45
N SER A 36 -19.11 8.31 -14.42
CA SER A 36 -17.90 7.86 -13.73
C SER A 36 -17.61 8.66 -12.45
N PHE A 37 -18.59 9.45 -11.99
CA PHE A 37 -18.50 10.25 -10.79
C PHE A 37 -18.98 9.48 -9.58
N ARG A 38 -18.26 9.62 -8.46
CA ARG A 38 -18.60 8.98 -7.20
C ARG A 38 -18.39 9.94 -6.05
N VAL A 39 -19.26 9.88 -5.07
CA VAL A 39 -19.12 10.56 -3.77
C VAL A 39 -19.18 9.53 -2.67
N PHE A 40 -18.39 9.73 -1.63
CA PHE A 40 -18.24 8.73 -0.59
C PHE A 40 -17.89 9.35 0.76
N THR A 41 -18.09 8.53 1.79
CA THR A 41 -17.56 8.77 3.13
C THR A 41 -17.16 7.44 3.76
N CYS A 42 -15.98 7.42 4.38
CA CYS A 42 -15.49 6.29 5.17
C CYS A 42 -15.29 6.80 6.59
N ASN A 43 -16.22 6.42 7.48
CA ASN A 43 -16.26 6.88 8.86
C ASN A 43 -15.69 5.81 9.79
N VAL A 44 -15.13 6.26 10.92
CA VAL A 44 -14.63 5.38 12.00
C VAL A 44 -15.70 4.44 12.54
N ASN A 45 -16.97 4.84 12.49
CA ASN A 45 -18.12 3.98 12.63
C ASN A 45 -18.52 3.48 11.22
N PRO A 46 -18.27 2.20 10.89
CA PRO A 46 -18.49 1.67 9.55
C PRO A 46 -19.96 1.79 9.09
N THR A 47 -20.92 1.83 10.01
CA THR A 47 -22.36 1.98 9.67
C THR A 47 -22.70 3.34 9.05
N LEU A 48 -21.83 4.34 9.23
CA LEU A 48 -21.96 5.66 8.62
C LEU A 48 -21.20 5.79 7.29
N SER A 49 -20.52 4.72 6.85
CA SER A 49 -19.79 4.70 5.58
C SER A 49 -20.70 4.37 4.41
N TRP A 50 -20.56 5.09 3.29
CA TRP A 50 -21.35 4.87 2.08
C TRP A 50 -20.64 5.39 0.83
N CYS A 51 -21.06 4.94 -0.34
CA CYS A 51 -20.62 5.45 -1.64
C CYS A 51 -21.80 5.48 -2.62
N ASN A 52 -22.02 6.64 -3.24
CA ASN A 52 -22.99 6.82 -4.32
C ASN A 52 -22.23 7.05 -5.64
N ARG A 53 -22.77 6.49 -6.73
CA ARG A 53 -22.17 6.55 -8.08
C ARG A 53 -23.14 7.16 -9.06
N GLY A 54 -22.63 7.75 -10.13
CA GLY A 54 -23.46 8.28 -11.20
C GLY A 54 -24.15 9.60 -10.82
N PRO A 55 -25.25 9.96 -11.50
CA PRO A 55 -26.00 11.19 -11.27
C PRO A 55 -26.53 11.38 -9.84
N ALA A 56 -26.82 10.30 -9.10
CA ALA A 56 -27.28 10.40 -7.71
C ALA A 56 -26.25 11.07 -6.77
N SER A 57 -24.98 11.09 -7.17
CA SER A 57 -23.87 11.64 -6.40
C SER A 57 -24.03 13.12 -6.06
N VAL A 58 -24.56 13.95 -6.98
CA VAL A 58 -24.69 15.41 -6.75
C VAL A 58 -25.75 15.78 -5.71
N HIS A 59 -26.58 14.82 -5.29
CA HIS A 59 -27.59 15.02 -4.24
C HIS A 59 -27.09 14.64 -2.84
N SER A 60 -25.87 14.11 -2.72
CA SER A 60 -25.36 13.55 -1.47
C SER A 60 -24.62 14.59 -0.64
N TRP A 61 -24.97 14.69 0.65
CA TRP A 61 -24.24 15.52 1.61
C TRP A 61 -23.13 14.70 2.27
N ILE A 62 -21.89 15.06 1.96
CA ILE A 62 -20.68 14.48 2.51
C ILE A 62 -20.37 15.15 3.84
N PRO A 63 -20.16 14.39 4.93
CA PRO A 63 -19.75 14.98 6.20
C PRO A 63 -18.32 15.53 6.10
N VAL A 64 -18.11 16.72 6.63
CA VAL A 64 -16.80 17.34 6.86
C VAL A 64 -16.53 17.20 8.35
N SER A 65 -15.76 16.19 8.72
CA SER A 65 -15.55 15.85 10.11
C SER A 65 -14.16 15.26 10.30
N GLY A 66 -13.64 15.40 11.52
CA GLY A 66 -12.43 14.67 11.89
C GLY A 66 -12.59 13.16 11.78
N GLN A 67 -13.80 12.62 11.93
CA GLN A 67 -14.04 11.18 12.07
C GLN A 67 -14.36 10.47 10.75
N ALA A 68 -14.15 11.13 9.60
CA ALA A 68 -14.44 10.53 8.30
C ALA A 68 -13.51 11.00 7.19
N ALA A 69 -13.04 10.06 6.37
CA ALA A 69 -12.45 10.35 5.08
C ALA A 69 -13.59 10.46 4.04
N GLY A 70 -14.09 11.69 3.82
CA GLY A 70 -15.19 11.98 2.91
C GLY A 70 -14.76 12.80 1.69
N GLY A 71 -15.34 12.51 0.53
CA GLY A 71 -14.85 13.09 -0.71
C GLY A 71 -15.59 12.67 -1.97
N PHE A 72 -14.96 12.95 -3.11
CA PHE A 72 -15.42 12.48 -4.42
C PHE A 72 -14.28 11.94 -5.26
N LEU A 73 -14.62 11.05 -6.18
CA LEU A 73 -13.76 10.53 -7.22
C LEU A 73 -14.41 10.82 -8.57
N TYR A 74 -13.68 11.50 -9.45
CA TYR A 74 -14.12 11.82 -10.79
C TYR A 74 -13.14 11.27 -11.82
N THR A 75 -13.59 10.39 -12.71
CA THR A 75 -12.74 9.82 -13.77
C THR A 75 -13.24 10.27 -15.13
N SER A 76 -12.40 10.85 -15.99
CA SER A 76 -12.86 11.34 -17.29
C SER A 76 -11.77 11.27 -18.36
N LEU A 77 -12.19 11.11 -19.61
CA LEU A 77 -11.32 11.27 -20.77
C LEU A 77 -11.02 12.76 -21.03
N SER A 78 -11.92 13.67 -20.65
CA SER A 78 -11.74 15.11 -20.79
C SER A 78 -10.76 15.71 -19.77
N LEU A 79 -10.40 14.96 -18.73
CA LEU A 79 -9.32 15.32 -17.81
C LEU A 79 -7.97 15.06 -18.49
N GLU A 80 -7.53 16.04 -19.26
CA GLU A 80 -6.22 16.07 -19.89
C GLU A 80 -5.24 16.90 -19.06
N LEU A 81 -3.94 16.79 -19.38
CA LEU A 81 -2.95 17.68 -18.78
C LEU A 81 -3.29 19.12 -19.17
N ASN A 82 -3.12 20.05 -18.23
CA ASN A 82 -3.51 21.45 -18.32
C ASN A 82 -5.03 21.71 -18.32
N SER A 83 -5.88 20.68 -18.26
CA SER A 83 -7.30 20.88 -18.00
C SER A 83 -7.52 21.46 -16.60
N VAL A 84 -8.52 22.32 -16.45
CA VAL A 84 -8.96 22.85 -15.15
C VAL A 84 -10.31 22.25 -14.79
N CYS A 85 -10.37 21.62 -13.62
CA CYS A 85 -11.60 21.12 -13.03
C CYS A 85 -12.19 22.21 -12.13
N HIS A 86 -13.40 22.66 -12.44
CA HIS A 86 -14.19 23.57 -11.63
C HIS A 86 -15.30 22.81 -10.93
N VAL A 87 -15.40 22.96 -9.61
CA VAL A 87 -16.42 22.30 -8.80
C VAL A 87 -17.13 23.34 -7.95
N GLU A 88 -18.44 23.42 -8.07
CA GLU A 88 -19.27 24.26 -7.21
C GLU A 88 -19.76 23.44 -6.01
N LEU A 89 -19.66 24.03 -4.82
CA LEU A 89 -19.95 23.38 -3.55
C LEU A 89 -21.05 24.14 -2.81
N ASP A 90 -22.00 23.37 -2.28
CA ASP A 90 -22.91 23.81 -1.23
C ASP A 90 -22.37 23.35 0.13
N CYS A 91 -22.24 24.25 1.08
CA CYS A 91 -21.80 23.98 2.44
C CYS A 91 -22.92 24.31 3.42
N ARG A 92 -23.06 23.51 4.50
CA ARG A 92 -23.97 23.82 5.60
C ARG A 92 -23.44 23.40 6.96
N ASN A 93 -23.94 24.04 8.00
CA ASN A 93 -23.70 23.64 9.39
C ASN A 93 -24.63 22.49 9.82
N GLU A 94 -24.43 22.00 11.05
CA GLU A 94 -25.23 20.88 11.59
C GLU A 94 -26.72 21.21 11.71
N SER A 95 -27.05 22.44 12.15
CA SER A 95 -28.45 22.89 12.28
C SER A 95 -29.14 23.21 10.95
N GLN A 96 -28.39 23.19 9.83
CA GLN A 96 -28.84 23.54 8.49
C GLN A 96 -29.29 25.01 8.31
N LEU A 97 -29.15 25.84 9.35
CA LEU A 97 -29.52 27.25 9.33
C LEU A 97 -28.47 28.12 8.63
N LEU A 98 -27.20 27.73 8.72
CA LEU A 98 -26.11 28.44 8.06
C LEU A 98 -25.72 27.70 6.78
N GLN A 99 -25.66 28.45 5.68
CA GLN A 99 -25.29 27.94 4.36
C GLN A 99 -24.17 28.80 3.77
N ALA A 100 -23.34 28.20 2.94
CA ALA A 100 -22.35 28.90 2.13
C ALA A 100 -22.22 28.21 0.78
N THR A 101 -21.76 28.94 -0.21
CA THR A 101 -21.38 28.40 -1.51
C THR A 101 -19.90 28.69 -1.77
N ALA A 102 -19.20 27.75 -2.37
CA ALA A 102 -17.79 27.93 -2.71
C ALA A 102 -17.45 27.29 -4.06
N GLN A 103 -16.39 27.79 -4.69
CA GLN A 103 -15.94 27.29 -5.99
C GLN A 103 -14.49 26.80 -5.87
N LEU A 104 -14.29 25.53 -6.13
CA LEU A 104 -12.99 24.88 -6.17
C LEU A 104 -12.51 24.82 -7.62
N SER A 105 -11.27 25.25 -7.87
CA SER A 105 -10.62 25.15 -9.19
C SER A 105 -9.29 24.44 -9.04
N ILE A 106 -9.13 23.30 -9.71
CA ILE A 106 -7.93 22.47 -9.65
C ILE A 106 -7.41 22.24 -11.06
N ALA A 107 -6.17 22.66 -11.33
CA ALA A 107 -5.49 22.39 -12.59
C ALA A 107 -4.86 20.99 -12.59
N CYS A 108 -5.07 20.22 -13.65
CA CYS A 108 -4.40 18.95 -13.84
C CYS A 108 -2.97 19.19 -14.32
N SER A 109 -1.99 18.84 -13.49
CA SER A 109 -0.56 19.00 -13.77
C SER A 109 0.18 17.69 -13.53
N SER A 110 1.22 17.43 -14.32
CA SER A 110 2.17 16.33 -14.09
C SER A 110 3.27 16.66 -13.07
N GLU A 111 3.42 17.93 -12.73
CA GLU A 111 4.37 18.41 -11.70
C GLU A 111 3.69 18.55 -10.34
N HIS A 112 2.42 18.94 -10.35
CA HIS A 112 1.57 19.13 -9.16
C HIS A 112 0.35 18.23 -9.27
N ASP A 113 0.59 16.92 -9.16
CA ASP A 113 -0.44 15.89 -9.26
C ASP A 113 -1.23 15.72 -7.95
N GLN A 114 -0.86 16.40 -6.87
CA GLN A 114 -1.63 16.48 -5.64
C GLN A 114 -1.31 17.73 -4.82
N GLY A 115 -2.19 18.08 -3.89
CA GLY A 115 -1.96 19.24 -3.03
C GLY A 115 -3.11 19.58 -2.10
N VAL A 116 -2.96 20.72 -1.41
CA VAL A 116 -3.94 21.26 -0.45
C VAL A 116 -4.57 22.52 -1.02
N VAL A 117 -5.90 22.64 -0.88
CA VAL A 117 -6.64 23.87 -1.15
C VAL A 117 -7.33 24.30 0.14
N CYS A 118 -7.11 25.56 0.52
CA CYS A 118 -7.84 26.22 1.60
C CYS A 118 -8.89 27.13 0.96
N LEU A 119 -10.17 26.80 1.17
CA LEU A 119 -11.28 27.46 0.48
C LEU A 119 -12.09 28.29 1.47
N PRO A 120 -12.08 29.63 1.37
CA PRO A 120 -12.82 30.48 2.30
C PRO A 120 -14.33 30.27 2.14
N LEU A 121 -15.01 30.19 3.28
CA LEU A 121 -16.46 30.07 3.37
C LEU A 121 -17.03 31.31 4.07
N VAL A 122 -18.07 31.89 3.48
CA VAL A 122 -18.82 33.02 4.07
C VAL A 122 -20.27 32.60 4.22
N GLY A 123 -20.79 32.67 5.43
CA GLY A 123 -22.17 32.30 5.72
C GLY A 123 -23.17 33.28 5.08
N SER A 124 -24.07 32.77 4.25
CA SER A 124 -25.10 33.54 3.57
C SER A 124 -25.94 34.36 4.55
N GLY A 125 -25.99 35.68 4.36
CA GLY A 125 -26.75 36.60 5.21
C GLY A 125 -26.13 36.83 6.60
N THR A 126 -24.86 36.46 6.81
CA THR A 126 -24.13 36.64 8.08
C THR A 126 -22.74 37.22 7.84
N SER A 127 -22.08 37.64 8.92
CA SER A 127 -20.64 37.99 8.92
C SER A 127 -19.73 36.83 9.32
N GLN A 128 -20.29 35.63 9.52
CA GLN A 128 -19.52 34.48 9.98
C GLN A 128 -18.71 33.89 8.82
N THR A 129 -17.42 33.67 9.07
CA THR A 129 -16.48 33.11 8.10
C THR A 129 -15.86 31.82 8.62
N ASP A 130 -15.54 30.93 7.70
CA ASP A 130 -14.80 29.71 7.99
C ASP A 130 -13.85 29.38 6.81
N GLU A 131 -13.10 28.30 6.90
CA GLU A 131 -12.24 27.84 5.82
C GLU A 131 -12.32 26.32 5.67
N LEU A 132 -12.61 25.84 4.46
CA LEU A 132 -12.68 24.42 4.15
C LEU A 132 -11.31 23.94 3.66
N TYR A 133 -10.72 22.98 4.36
CA TYR A 133 -9.47 22.34 3.97
C TYR A 133 -9.73 21.12 3.08
N ILE A 134 -9.14 21.14 1.89
CA ILE A 134 -9.35 20.16 0.83
C ILE A 134 -8.02 19.54 0.45
N TYR A 135 -7.99 18.23 0.33
CA TYR A 135 -6.87 17.49 -0.27
C TYR A 135 -7.31 16.95 -1.63
N TYR A 136 -6.49 17.14 -2.67
CA TYR A 136 -6.72 16.54 -3.99
C TYR A 136 -5.53 15.71 -4.47
N LEU A 137 -5.81 14.70 -5.28
CA LEU A 137 -4.85 13.82 -5.94
C LEU A 137 -5.36 13.43 -7.33
N PHE A 138 -4.52 13.61 -8.34
CA PHE A 138 -4.70 13.09 -9.68
C PHE A 138 -4.06 11.70 -9.79
N ALA A 139 -4.82 10.73 -10.30
CA ALA A 139 -4.25 9.51 -10.86
C ALA A 139 -4.16 9.69 -12.38
N HIS A 140 -2.94 9.79 -12.89
CA HIS A 140 -2.70 9.86 -14.32
C HIS A 140 -2.85 8.48 -14.97
N SER A 141 -3.31 8.47 -16.22
CA SER A 141 -3.38 7.26 -17.02
C SER A 141 -2.04 6.53 -17.06
N TYR A 142 -2.08 5.20 -16.99
CA TYR A 142 -0.91 4.34 -17.11
C TYR A 142 -1.01 3.49 -18.36
N LYS A 143 0.05 3.51 -19.19
CA LYS A 143 0.19 2.62 -20.33
C LYS A 143 1.23 1.57 -20.00
N THR A 144 0.83 0.30 -20.06
CA THR A 144 1.75 -0.83 -19.92
C THR A 144 2.86 -0.73 -20.98
N PRO A 145 4.13 -0.95 -20.61
CA PRO A 145 5.24 -0.88 -21.55
C PRO A 145 5.14 -2.01 -22.58
N ASP A 146 5.51 -1.71 -23.82
CA ASP A 146 5.61 -2.71 -24.88
C ASP A 146 6.86 -3.58 -24.60
N THR A 147 6.66 -4.87 -24.33
CA THR A 147 7.73 -5.82 -23.95
C THR A 147 7.49 -7.21 -24.53
N LYS A 148 8.58 -7.96 -24.78
CA LYS A 148 8.55 -9.35 -25.21
C LYS A 148 8.31 -10.34 -24.05
N THR A 149 8.47 -9.89 -22.81
CA THR A 149 8.21 -10.68 -21.60
C THR A 149 6.71 -10.98 -21.49
N PRO A 150 6.30 -12.24 -21.19
CA PRO A 150 4.90 -12.54 -20.94
C PRO A 150 4.31 -11.67 -19.82
N ALA A 151 3.06 -11.25 -19.99
CA ALA A 151 2.33 -10.51 -18.97
C ALA A 151 2.21 -11.31 -17.66
N PRO A 152 2.29 -10.65 -16.49
CA PRO A 152 1.89 -11.26 -15.22
C PRO A 152 0.51 -11.89 -15.32
N GLN A 153 0.31 -12.98 -14.59
CA GLN A 153 -0.99 -13.64 -14.56
C GLN A 153 -2.01 -12.73 -13.86
N SER A 154 -3.14 -12.46 -14.53
CA SER A 154 -4.28 -11.84 -13.85
C SER A 154 -4.94 -12.88 -12.94
N VAL A 155 -5.13 -12.53 -11.68
CA VAL A 155 -5.82 -13.36 -10.70
C VAL A 155 -6.92 -12.55 -10.02
N HIS A 156 -8.02 -13.23 -9.72
CA HIS A 156 -9.04 -12.71 -8.82
C HIS A 156 -8.83 -13.36 -7.45
N LEU A 157 -8.52 -12.56 -6.43
CA LEU A 157 -8.36 -13.08 -5.08
C LEU A 157 -9.73 -13.47 -4.53
N THR A 158 -9.84 -14.70 -4.03
CA THR A 158 -11.06 -15.11 -3.32
C THR A 158 -11.25 -14.22 -2.08
N PRO A 159 -12.40 -13.55 -1.92
CA PRO A 159 -12.73 -12.82 -0.71
C PRO A 159 -12.73 -13.72 0.54
N VAL A 160 -12.81 -13.12 1.73
CA VAL A 160 -13.01 -13.90 2.96
C VAL A 160 -14.25 -14.78 2.82
N ARG A 161 -14.06 -16.09 3.03
CA ARG A 161 -15.03 -17.14 2.70
C ARG A 161 -15.97 -17.46 3.85
N VAL A 162 -16.62 -16.47 4.45
CA VAL A 162 -17.57 -16.70 5.55
C VAL A 162 -18.95 -16.23 5.12
N ASN A 163 -19.96 -17.09 5.28
CA ASN A 163 -21.34 -16.74 5.00
C ASN A 163 -21.97 -15.94 6.15
N ALA A 164 -23.17 -15.38 5.95
CA ALA A 164 -23.86 -14.56 6.95
C ALA A 164 -24.12 -15.26 8.30
N ASN A 165 -24.06 -16.60 8.33
CA ASN A 165 -24.26 -17.41 9.53
C ASN A 165 -22.92 -17.78 10.21
N GLY A 166 -21.78 -17.29 9.72
CA GLY A 166 -20.45 -17.55 10.29
C GLY A 166 -19.81 -18.87 9.85
N PHE A 167 -20.36 -19.57 8.84
CA PHE A 167 -19.77 -20.80 8.32
C PHE A 167 -18.89 -20.54 7.10
N VAL A 168 -17.79 -21.29 7.01
CA VAL A 168 -16.86 -21.19 5.86
C VAL A 168 -17.50 -21.78 4.61
N ASP A 169 -17.56 -21.00 3.53
CA ASP A 169 -18.05 -21.46 2.23
C ASP A 169 -16.91 -21.99 1.36
N LEU A 170 -16.83 -23.31 1.25
CA LEU A 170 -15.83 -24.03 0.43
C LEU A 170 -16.31 -24.31 -1.00
N SER A 171 -17.47 -23.79 -1.41
CA SER A 171 -18.03 -24.07 -2.74
C SER A 171 -17.35 -23.28 -3.89
N THR A 172 -16.52 -22.30 -3.56
CA THR A 172 -15.83 -21.46 -4.55
C THR A 172 -14.58 -22.13 -5.10
N SER A 173 -14.46 -22.21 -6.42
CA SER A 173 -13.32 -22.80 -7.14
C SER A 173 -12.17 -21.82 -7.42
N SER A 174 -12.23 -20.60 -6.91
CA SER A 174 -11.25 -19.53 -7.16
C SER A 174 -10.01 -19.65 -6.28
N TRP A 175 -8.86 -19.18 -6.77
CA TRP A 175 -7.60 -19.21 -6.02
C TRP A 175 -7.61 -18.20 -4.86
N PRO A 176 -7.24 -18.61 -3.63
CA PRO A 176 -6.85 -19.97 -3.22
C PRO A 176 -8.07 -20.87 -2.93
N THR A 177 -7.93 -22.18 -3.17
CA THR A 177 -9.06 -23.13 -3.18
C THR A 177 -9.69 -23.42 -1.82
N SER A 178 -8.94 -23.80 -0.78
CA SER A 178 -9.54 -24.16 0.54
C SER A 178 -8.76 -23.69 1.76
N THR A 179 -7.44 -23.57 1.68
CA THR A 179 -6.58 -23.05 2.76
C THR A 179 -6.08 -21.64 2.43
N PRO A 180 -5.75 -20.82 3.44
CA PRO A 180 -5.03 -19.57 3.22
C PRO A 180 -3.73 -19.80 2.43
N ILE A 181 -3.36 -18.84 1.55
CA ILE A 181 -2.07 -18.84 0.87
C ILE A 181 -0.97 -18.66 1.92
N LEU A 182 0.04 -19.52 1.89
CA LEU A 182 1.27 -19.33 2.67
C LEU A 182 2.20 -18.39 1.90
N ILE A 183 2.51 -17.24 2.48
CA ILE A 183 3.32 -16.19 1.86
C ILE A 183 4.56 -15.98 2.71
N GLY A 184 5.75 -16.13 2.14
CA GLY A 184 6.99 -15.92 2.87
C GLY A 184 7.29 -14.44 3.04
N HIS A 185 7.33 -13.94 4.28
CA HIS A 185 7.60 -12.53 4.58
C HIS A 185 9.02 -12.16 4.12
N ALA A 186 9.17 -11.11 3.31
CA ALA A 186 10.45 -10.69 2.74
C ALA A 186 11.29 -11.84 2.12
N GLY A 187 10.63 -12.91 1.64
CA GLY A 187 11.25 -14.18 1.23
C GLY A 187 11.14 -15.28 2.27
N ALA A 188 12.26 -15.97 2.56
CA ALA A 188 12.30 -17.03 3.57
C ALA A 188 12.69 -16.54 4.97
N GLY A 189 12.97 -15.24 5.14
CA GLY A 189 13.58 -14.68 6.33
C GLY A 189 12.72 -13.63 7.02
N ALA A 190 12.68 -13.68 8.36
CA ALA A 190 12.43 -12.50 9.16
C ALA A 190 13.19 -12.58 10.50
N LYS A 191 13.68 -11.42 10.96
CA LYS A 191 14.66 -11.26 12.04
C LYS A 191 14.13 -11.09 13.48
N HIS A 192 12.83 -10.97 13.75
CA HIS A 192 12.39 -10.37 15.04
C HIS A 192 11.11 -10.93 15.69
N ALA A 193 10.88 -12.24 15.70
CA ALA A 193 10.02 -12.85 16.72
C ALA A 193 10.90 -13.73 17.61
N HIS A 194 10.86 -13.45 18.92
CA HIS A 194 11.61 -14.19 19.93
C HIS A 194 11.43 -15.71 19.72
N GLN A 195 12.55 -16.46 19.66
CA GLN A 195 12.63 -17.94 19.77
C GLN A 195 12.60 -18.81 18.48
N GLY A 196 13.15 -18.37 17.34
CA GLY A 196 13.38 -19.26 16.18
C GLY A 196 14.75 -19.98 16.19
N HIS A 197 14.79 -21.27 15.84
CA HIS A 197 16.03 -22.02 15.56
C HIS A 197 16.13 -22.32 14.04
N GLY A 198 17.17 -21.84 13.34
CA GLY A 198 17.35 -22.13 11.91
C GLY A 198 18.40 -21.25 11.20
N PRO A 199 18.72 -21.53 9.92
CA PRO A 199 19.63 -20.70 9.12
C PRO A 199 19.05 -19.30 8.87
N PHE A 200 19.90 -18.29 8.97
CA PHE A 200 19.52 -16.90 8.78
C PHE A 200 19.50 -16.52 7.29
N TRP A 201 18.32 -16.23 6.75
CA TRP A 201 18.15 -15.70 5.40
C TRP A 201 17.96 -14.19 5.45
N PRO A 202 18.78 -13.39 4.75
CA PRO A 202 18.62 -11.95 4.74
C PRO A 202 17.31 -11.52 4.06
N ASP A 203 16.47 -10.77 4.79
CA ASP A 203 15.21 -10.23 4.30
C ASP A 203 15.37 -9.46 2.97
N ASN A 204 14.38 -9.59 2.08
CA ASN A 204 14.35 -8.89 0.78
C ASN A 204 15.53 -9.21 -0.15
N THR A 205 16.10 -10.42 -0.06
CA THR A 205 17.19 -10.88 -0.93
C THR A 205 16.80 -12.00 -1.87
N ILE A 206 17.57 -12.13 -2.97
CA ILE A 206 17.32 -13.17 -3.99
C ILE A 206 17.49 -14.56 -3.39
N CYS A 207 18.46 -14.77 -2.50
CA CYS A 207 18.64 -16.07 -1.85
C CYS A 207 17.45 -16.43 -0.95
N ALA A 208 16.87 -15.45 -0.25
CA ALA A 208 15.68 -15.65 0.58
C ALA A 208 14.46 -16.04 -0.29
N PHE A 209 14.25 -15.39 -1.44
CA PHE A 209 13.18 -15.77 -2.38
C PHE A 209 13.41 -17.16 -2.97
N ARG A 210 14.65 -17.48 -3.33
CA ARG A 210 15.02 -18.80 -3.86
C ARG A 210 14.85 -19.90 -2.80
N ARG A 211 15.10 -19.59 -1.54
CA ARG A 211 14.82 -20.54 -0.45
C ARG A 211 13.32 -20.76 -0.27
N ALA A 212 12.51 -19.71 -0.27
CA ALA A 212 11.06 -19.85 -0.18
C ALA A 212 10.49 -20.69 -1.34
N GLU A 213 10.99 -20.49 -2.56
CA GLU A 213 10.67 -21.33 -3.71
C GLU A 213 11.08 -22.79 -3.49
N GLN A 214 12.29 -23.03 -2.99
CA GLN A 214 12.81 -24.37 -2.70
C GLN A 214 11.96 -25.11 -1.67
N LEU A 215 11.42 -24.38 -0.68
CA LEU A 215 10.49 -24.87 0.35
C LEU A 215 9.06 -25.07 -0.16
N GLY A 216 8.79 -24.75 -1.43
CA GLY A 216 7.49 -24.97 -2.08
C GLY A 216 6.44 -23.91 -1.77
N LEU A 217 6.83 -22.72 -1.31
CA LEU A 217 5.88 -21.63 -1.11
C LEU A 217 5.32 -21.16 -2.45
N PRO A 218 3.99 -20.89 -2.53
CA PRO A 218 3.38 -20.35 -3.74
C PRO A 218 3.70 -18.87 -3.96
N MET A 219 4.09 -18.14 -2.91
CA MET A 219 4.27 -16.69 -2.95
C MET A 219 5.23 -16.20 -1.88
N VAL A 220 5.92 -15.09 -2.17
CA VAL A 220 6.69 -14.30 -1.21
C VAL A 220 6.17 -12.87 -1.17
N GLU A 221 6.33 -12.22 -0.03
CA GLU A 221 6.19 -10.78 0.12
C GLU A 221 7.57 -10.11 -0.08
N CYS A 222 7.60 -8.89 -0.62
CA CYS A 222 8.79 -8.06 -0.65
C CYS A 222 8.47 -6.55 -0.64
N ASP A 223 9.35 -5.76 -0.04
CA ASP A 223 9.24 -4.30 0.02
C ASP A 223 9.97 -3.62 -1.15
N ALA A 224 9.24 -2.96 -2.05
CA ALA A 224 9.79 -2.23 -3.19
C ALA A 224 9.78 -0.71 -2.98
N THR A 225 10.93 -0.09 -3.23
CA THR A 225 11.12 1.37 -3.26
C THR A 225 11.90 1.77 -4.51
N VAL A 226 12.16 3.07 -4.72
CA VAL A 226 12.89 3.58 -5.88
C VAL A 226 14.13 4.37 -5.50
N THR A 227 15.13 4.33 -6.36
CA THR A 227 16.30 5.21 -6.29
C THR A 227 15.98 6.61 -6.81
N ARG A 228 16.90 7.53 -6.60
CA ARG A 228 16.86 8.91 -7.09
C ARG A 228 16.45 8.98 -8.56
N GLY A 229 15.51 9.88 -8.85
CA GLY A 229 15.01 10.10 -10.21
C GLY A 229 14.24 8.91 -10.79
N TYR A 230 13.74 7.98 -9.97
CA TYR A 230 12.98 6.80 -10.42
C TYR A 230 13.80 5.88 -11.35
N GLN A 231 15.12 5.84 -11.19
CA GLN A 231 16.01 5.10 -12.10
C GLN A 231 15.86 3.57 -11.93
N THR A 232 15.80 3.09 -10.69
CA THR A 232 15.77 1.66 -10.37
C THR A 232 14.76 1.38 -9.26
N VAL A 233 14.11 0.21 -9.31
CA VAL A 233 13.29 -0.30 -8.21
C VAL A 233 14.14 -1.25 -7.38
N LEU A 234 14.32 -0.91 -6.11
CA LEU A 234 15.10 -1.68 -5.14
C LEU A 234 14.21 -2.36 -4.12
N LEU A 235 14.69 -3.48 -3.59
CA LEU A 235 14.04 -4.16 -2.48
C LEU A 235 14.67 -3.76 -1.15
N HIS A 236 13.89 -3.11 -0.30
CA HIS A 236 14.31 -2.62 1.01
C HIS A 236 13.11 -2.24 1.88
N HIS A 237 13.07 -2.74 3.11
CA HIS A 237 11.97 -2.50 4.04
C HIS A 237 11.95 -1.08 4.60
N ASN A 238 13.11 -0.45 4.81
CA ASN A 238 13.16 0.88 5.44
C ASN A 238 13.07 2.01 4.38
N PHE A 239 12.63 3.20 4.79
CA PHE A 239 12.69 4.42 3.98
C PHE A 239 14.10 5.00 3.93
N THR A 240 14.91 4.74 4.94
CA THR A 240 16.28 5.25 5.07
C THR A 240 17.34 4.19 4.81
N VAL A 241 18.52 4.67 4.40
CA VAL A 241 19.74 3.87 4.38
C VAL A 241 20.55 4.20 5.62
N ARG A 242 20.66 3.23 6.51
CA ARG A 242 21.46 3.29 7.73
C ARG A 242 22.49 2.17 7.71
N LEU A 243 23.71 2.50 8.14
CA LEU A 243 24.85 1.60 8.11
C LEU A 243 25.35 1.32 9.52
N CYS A 244 25.60 0.05 9.83
CA CYS A 244 26.31 -0.40 11.02
C CYS A 244 27.73 -0.81 10.63
N ALA A 245 28.72 -0.47 11.47
CA ALA A 245 30.08 -0.95 11.29
C ALA A 245 30.18 -2.42 11.74
N GLU A 246 30.83 -3.26 10.94
CA GLU A 246 31.24 -4.60 11.37
C GLU A 246 32.68 -4.56 11.93
N SER A 247 32.93 -5.35 12.98
CA SER A 247 34.29 -5.57 13.46
C SER A 247 35.04 -6.41 12.42
N ARG A 248 36.15 -5.88 11.87
CA ARG A 248 37.02 -6.62 10.96
C ARG A 248 37.51 -7.89 11.62
N SER A 249 37.14 -9.03 11.06
CA SER A 249 37.57 -10.35 11.54
C SER A 249 38.46 -11.06 10.53
N GLY A 250 39.20 -10.32 9.70
CA GLY A 250 40.18 -10.93 8.81
C GLY A 250 41.10 -9.95 8.10
N ASN A 251 42.15 -10.51 7.48
CA ASN A 251 43.06 -9.81 6.56
C ASN A 251 42.51 -9.77 5.12
N ASP A 252 41.21 -10.00 4.90
CA ASP A 252 40.61 -10.01 3.56
C ASP A 252 40.29 -8.57 3.09
N PRO A 253 40.94 -8.05 2.04
CA PRO A 253 40.65 -6.72 1.52
C PRO A 253 39.24 -6.55 0.92
N CYS A 254 38.46 -7.64 0.76
CA CYS A 254 37.05 -7.61 0.35
C CYS A 254 36.04 -7.74 1.52
N GLU A 255 36.48 -7.77 2.79
CA GLU A 255 35.60 -7.89 3.95
C GLU A 255 34.69 -6.63 4.06
N ARG A 256 33.37 -6.85 4.23
CA ARG A 256 32.35 -5.78 4.26
C ARG A 256 32.70 -4.80 5.38
N THR A 257 32.89 -3.52 5.04
CA THR A 257 33.21 -2.50 6.07
C THR A 257 31.94 -2.03 6.81
N PHE A 258 30.77 -2.19 6.19
CA PHE A 258 29.47 -1.81 6.75
C PHE A 258 28.36 -2.76 6.31
N THR A 259 27.37 -2.98 7.19
CA THR A 259 26.10 -3.64 6.88
C THR A 259 24.93 -2.68 6.99
N LEU A 260 23.79 -3.03 6.40
CA LEU A 260 22.57 -2.26 6.62
C LEU A 260 22.04 -2.47 8.04
N ASP A 261 21.65 -1.38 8.66
CA ASP A 261 20.83 -1.38 9.85
C ASP A 261 19.37 -1.68 9.44
N HIS A 262 18.84 -2.76 10.00
CA HIS A 262 17.47 -3.22 9.74
C HIS A 262 16.49 -2.83 10.85
N THR A 263 16.92 -2.05 11.85
CA THR A 263 15.98 -1.53 12.86
C THR A 263 14.90 -0.70 12.14
N PRO A 264 13.62 -0.80 12.52
CA PRO A 264 12.58 -0.05 11.83
C PRO A 264 12.83 1.47 11.87
N ASP A 265 12.44 2.17 10.80
CA ASP A 265 12.55 3.63 10.77
C ASP A 265 11.54 4.29 11.73
N PRO A 266 11.91 5.41 12.39
CA PRO A 266 10.92 6.34 12.90
C PRO A 266 10.15 7.00 11.74
N PRO A 267 9.05 7.72 12.01
CA PRO A 267 8.36 8.50 10.99
C PRO A 267 9.35 9.44 10.26
N VAL A 268 9.33 9.40 8.93
CA VAL A 268 10.17 10.24 8.07
C VAL A 268 9.44 11.52 7.67
N ASP A 269 10.20 12.58 7.44
CA ASP A 269 9.70 13.92 7.10
C ASP A 269 10.70 14.70 6.21
N GLU A 270 10.41 15.97 5.94
CA GLU A 270 11.27 16.85 5.15
C GLU A 270 12.67 17.09 5.73
N LYS A 271 12.94 16.73 6.99
CA LYS A 271 14.25 16.84 7.63
C LYS A 271 15.06 15.56 7.52
N THR A 272 14.46 14.48 7.04
CA THR A 272 15.13 13.19 6.88
C THR A 272 16.07 13.24 5.67
N THR A 273 17.39 13.10 5.90
CA THR A 273 18.41 13.35 4.87
C THR A 273 18.92 12.10 4.15
N ASN A 274 18.78 10.92 4.78
CA ASN A 274 19.31 9.64 4.29
C ASN A 274 18.23 8.73 3.70
N LEU A 275 17.20 9.30 3.09
CA LEU A 275 16.16 8.55 2.37
C LEU A 275 16.76 7.77 1.20
N VAL A 276 16.28 6.55 0.94
CA VAL A 276 16.73 5.69 -0.17
C VAL A 276 16.62 6.43 -1.52
N ILE A 277 15.55 7.20 -1.70
CA ILE A 277 15.32 7.96 -2.94
C ILE A 277 16.31 9.12 -3.14
N SER A 278 17.13 9.47 -2.15
CA SER A 278 18.21 10.45 -2.30
C SER A 278 19.44 9.86 -3.01
N TYR A 279 19.53 8.54 -3.12
CA TYR A 279 20.70 7.85 -3.65
C TYR A 279 20.44 7.25 -5.04
N SER A 280 21.47 7.26 -5.88
CA SER A 280 21.59 6.41 -7.07
C SER A 280 21.99 4.99 -6.66
N LEU A 281 21.76 4.04 -7.56
CA LEU A 281 22.18 2.66 -7.37
C LEU A 281 23.69 2.51 -7.15
N SER A 282 24.49 3.27 -7.90
CA SER A 282 25.95 3.26 -7.77
C SER A 282 26.43 3.81 -6.43
N GLU A 283 25.80 4.86 -5.90
CA GLU A 283 26.15 5.38 -4.57
C GLU A 283 25.82 4.36 -3.49
N LEU A 284 24.66 3.70 -3.55
CA LEU A 284 24.28 2.66 -2.60
C LEU A 284 25.25 1.47 -2.63
N ARG A 285 25.67 1.04 -3.83
CA ARG A 285 26.68 -0.01 -4.00
C ARG A 285 28.02 0.42 -3.41
N ASN A 286 28.48 1.64 -3.70
CA ASN A 286 29.73 2.18 -3.16
C ASN A 286 29.69 2.30 -1.62
N LEU A 287 28.58 2.74 -1.04
CA LEU A 287 28.38 2.84 0.41
C LEU A 287 28.49 1.47 1.11
N LEU A 288 28.06 0.41 0.41
CA LEU A 288 28.18 -0.97 0.87
C LEU A 288 29.55 -1.61 0.54
N GLY A 289 30.53 -0.81 0.12
CA GLY A 289 31.87 -1.28 -0.22
C GLY A 289 31.93 -2.14 -1.49
N ARG A 290 30.95 -2.00 -2.39
CA ARG A 290 30.90 -2.78 -3.63
C ARG A 290 31.56 -2.01 -4.76
N GLY A 291 32.56 -2.62 -5.40
CA GLY A 291 33.04 -2.14 -6.70
C GLY A 291 31.95 -2.24 -7.79
N PRO A 292 32.13 -1.58 -8.94
CA PRO A 292 31.23 -1.74 -10.08
C PRO A 292 31.14 -3.23 -10.46
N CYS A 293 29.94 -3.81 -10.45
CA CYS A 293 29.73 -5.18 -10.91
C CYS A 293 29.85 -5.20 -12.44
N SER A 294 30.78 -5.98 -12.97
CA SER A 294 31.00 -6.18 -14.41
C SER A 294 29.82 -6.81 -15.15
N SER A 295 28.75 -7.21 -14.45
CA SER A 295 27.51 -7.77 -15.00
C SER A 295 26.42 -6.74 -15.31
N ASP A 296 26.62 -5.45 -14.98
CA ASP A 296 25.64 -4.38 -15.24
C ASP A 296 25.39 -4.14 -16.76
N GLY A 297 26.21 -4.72 -17.65
CA GLY A 297 26.17 -4.48 -19.09
C GLY A 297 25.68 -5.62 -20.00
N GLU A 298 25.41 -6.83 -19.50
CA GLU A 298 25.15 -7.99 -20.38
C GLU A 298 23.68 -8.40 -20.55
N PHE A 299 22.78 -7.94 -19.67
CA PHE A 299 21.39 -8.44 -19.64
C PHE A 299 20.34 -7.52 -20.25
N ASP A 300 20.72 -6.30 -20.66
CA ASP A 300 19.86 -5.33 -21.38
C ASP A 300 20.09 -5.38 -22.90
N LYS A 301 20.39 -6.57 -23.45
CA LYS A 301 20.19 -6.78 -24.89
C LYS A 301 18.69 -6.82 -25.15
N ALA A 302 18.16 -5.71 -25.66
CA ALA A 302 16.75 -5.42 -25.94
C ALA A 302 15.98 -6.48 -26.79
N ASP A 303 16.64 -7.56 -27.23
CA ASP A 303 16.08 -8.55 -28.14
C ASP A 303 15.91 -9.97 -27.60
N CYS A 304 16.43 -10.30 -26.42
CA CYS A 304 16.24 -11.63 -25.82
C CYS A 304 15.06 -11.64 -24.85
N VAL A 305 14.14 -12.59 -25.00
CA VAL A 305 13.09 -12.87 -23.99
C VAL A 305 13.80 -13.26 -22.69
N PRO A 306 13.55 -12.58 -21.55
CA PRO A 306 14.14 -12.98 -20.28
C PRO A 306 13.77 -14.42 -19.95
N THR A 307 14.77 -15.29 -19.82
CA THR A 307 14.56 -16.68 -19.39
C THR A 307 14.51 -16.73 -17.86
N HIS A 308 13.39 -17.18 -17.32
CA HIS A 308 13.25 -17.46 -15.88
C HIS A 308 13.75 -18.87 -15.56
N PRO A 309 14.41 -19.08 -14.41
CA PRO A 309 14.87 -20.41 -14.02
C PRO A 309 13.71 -21.36 -13.72
N ALA A 310 14.01 -22.66 -13.78
CA ALA A 310 13.14 -23.66 -13.20
C ALA A 310 12.97 -23.42 -11.68
N PRO A 311 11.81 -23.80 -11.10
CA PRO A 311 11.63 -23.75 -9.64
C PRO A 311 12.66 -24.64 -8.95
N LEU A 312 13.27 -24.13 -7.88
CA LEU A 312 14.10 -24.95 -7.02
C LEU A 312 13.29 -26.01 -6.29
N THR A 313 13.96 -27.11 -5.98
CA THR A 313 13.44 -28.25 -5.25
C THR A 313 14.33 -28.57 -4.06
N MET A 314 13.81 -29.35 -3.11
CA MET A 314 14.58 -29.75 -1.92
C MET A 314 15.84 -30.58 -2.23
N SER A 315 15.98 -31.14 -3.44
CA SER A 315 17.21 -31.83 -3.89
C SER A 315 18.27 -30.90 -4.47
N ASP A 316 17.93 -29.66 -4.79
CA ASP A 316 18.89 -28.68 -5.28
C ASP A 316 19.80 -28.15 -4.14
N PRO A 317 21.01 -27.66 -4.45
CA PRO A 317 21.85 -27.00 -3.46
C PRO A 317 21.15 -25.82 -2.79
N LEU A 318 21.46 -25.57 -1.52
CA LEU A 318 20.94 -24.40 -0.81
C LEU A 318 21.39 -23.10 -1.50
N PRO A 319 20.52 -22.08 -1.57
CA PRO A 319 20.91 -20.76 -2.05
C PRO A 319 22.07 -20.17 -1.24
N ASP A 320 23.00 -19.52 -1.93
CA ASP A 320 24.18 -18.94 -1.29
C ASP A 320 23.85 -17.57 -0.67
N ALA A 321 23.65 -17.55 0.65
CA ALA A 321 23.42 -16.33 1.43
C ALA A 321 24.68 -15.47 1.62
N SER A 322 25.89 -16.03 1.41
CA SER A 322 27.15 -15.30 1.51
C SER A 322 27.55 -14.63 0.18
N GLY A 323 27.12 -15.21 -0.93
CA GLY A 323 27.39 -14.74 -2.28
C GLY A 323 26.48 -13.61 -2.76
N ILE A 324 26.44 -13.43 -4.09
CA ILE A 324 25.76 -12.30 -4.74
C ILE A 324 24.25 -12.28 -4.48
N GLN A 325 23.62 -13.44 -4.28
CA GLN A 325 22.18 -13.55 -4.07
C GLN A 325 21.73 -13.18 -2.66
N GLY A 326 22.61 -13.27 -1.67
CA GLY A 326 22.36 -12.80 -0.29
C GLY A 326 22.77 -11.35 -0.04
N GLN A 327 23.15 -10.62 -1.09
CA GLN A 327 23.50 -9.22 -0.97
C GLN A 327 22.25 -8.34 -0.77
N PRO A 328 22.28 -7.35 0.14
CA PRO A 328 21.15 -6.44 0.35
C PRO A 328 20.94 -5.47 -0.82
N LEU A 329 19.78 -4.82 -0.82
CA LEU A 329 19.30 -3.89 -1.86
C LEU A 329 19.35 -4.49 -3.28
N PRO A 330 18.84 -5.72 -3.51
CA PRO A 330 18.73 -6.21 -4.87
C PRO A 330 17.67 -5.39 -5.63
N GLU A 331 17.79 -5.37 -6.95
CA GLU A 331 16.77 -4.80 -7.81
C GLU A 331 15.57 -5.76 -7.90
N LEU A 332 14.35 -5.22 -7.86
CA LEU A 332 13.13 -6.03 -8.08
C LEU A 332 13.19 -6.78 -9.42
N ALA A 333 13.72 -6.12 -10.45
CA ALA A 333 13.93 -6.71 -11.76
C ALA A 333 14.86 -7.94 -11.72
N ALA A 334 15.93 -7.87 -10.91
CA ALA A 334 16.87 -8.98 -10.75
C ALA A 334 16.24 -10.16 -10.00
N SER A 335 15.47 -9.87 -8.94
CA SER A 335 14.70 -10.90 -8.20
C SER A 335 13.74 -11.64 -9.12
N PHE A 336 13.04 -10.92 -9.99
CA PHE A 336 12.16 -11.54 -10.99
C PHE A 336 12.89 -12.40 -12.03
N ARG A 337 14.06 -11.97 -12.51
CA ARG A 337 14.84 -12.74 -13.48
C ARG A 337 15.47 -14.00 -12.86
N GLN A 338 15.80 -13.96 -11.58
CA GLN A 338 16.52 -15.02 -10.88
C GLN A 338 15.63 -16.01 -10.12
N THR A 339 14.30 -15.84 -10.17
CA THR A 339 13.31 -16.76 -9.57
C THR A 339 12.39 -17.34 -10.65
N SER A 340 11.79 -18.50 -10.40
CA SER A 340 10.85 -19.10 -11.33
C SER A 340 9.57 -18.28 -11.46
N THR A 341 8.83 -18.48 -12.55
CA THR A 341 7.49 -17.89 -12.71
C THR A 341 6.42 -18.61 -11.90
N LYS A 342 6.76 -19.74 -11.26
CA LYS A 342 5.86 -20.41 -10.31
C LYS A 342 5.80 -19.75 -8.94
N LEU A 343 6.82 -18.96 -8.58
CA LEU A 343 6.81 -18.17 -7.35
C LEU A 343 6.08 -16.85 -7.59
N GLY A 344 4.95 -16.65 -6.91
CA GLY A 344 4.24 -15.38 -6.91
C GLY A 344 4.90 -14.32 -6.01
N PHE A 345 4.57 -13.06 -6.23
CA PHE A 345 5.06 -11.95 -5.41
C PHE A 345 3.91 -11.06 -4.92
N ASN A 346 3.82 -10.85 -3.62
CA ASN A 346 3.14 -9.71 -3.03
C ASN A 346 4.18 -8.57 -2.92
N VAL A 347 4.12 -7.59 -3.81
CA VAL A 347 5.03 -6.43 -3.80
C VAL A 347 4.41 -5.31 -2.95
N GLU A 348 4.94 -5.10 -1.75
CA GLU A 348 4.65 -3.91 -0.96
C GLU A 348 5.32 -2.69 -1.60
N LEU A 349 4.55 -1.70 -2.02
CA LEU A 349 5.05 -0.39 -2.41
C LEU A 349 5.39 0.40 -1.15
N LYS A 350 6.69 0.40 -0.81
CA LYS A 350 7.23 1.06 0.38
C LYS A 350 7.20 2.57 0.24
N TYR A 351 6.12 3.16 0.72
CA TYR A 351 5.86 4.60 0.67
C TYR A 351 5.41 5.07 2.06
N PRO A 352 5.82 6.28 2.53
CA PRO A 352 5.43 6.78 3.85
C PRO A 352 3.92 6.69 4.05
N ARG A 353 3.49 6.11 5.19
CA ARG A 353 2.06 5.90 5.46
C ARG A 353 1.27 7.20 5.56
N GLU A 354 1.91 8.26 6.07
CA GLU A 354 1.30 9.59 6.18
C GLU A 354 0.74 10.06 4.83
N THR A 355 -0.40 10.75 4.85
CA THR A 355 -1.00 11.36 3.66
C THR A 355 -1.28 12.85 3.90
N LEU A 356 -1.60 13.60 2.84
CA LEU A 356 -2.03 14.99 3.03
C LEU A 356 -3.35 15.07 3.80
N LEU A 357 -4.23 14.06 3.69
CA LEU A 357 -5.40 13.91 4.55
C LEU A 357 -5.01 13.94 6.04
N GLY A 358 -4.06 13.08 6.42
CA GLY A 358 -3.56 13.01 7.80
C GLY A 358 -2.82 14.26 8.24
N LYS A 359 -2.00 14.86 7.37
CA LYS A 359 -1.30 16.12 7.69
C LYS A 359 -2.25 17.28 7.94
N ILE A 360 -3.31 17.42 7.14
CA ILE A 360 -4.35 18.43 7.39
C ILE A 360 -5.04 18.15 8.72
N ALA A 361 -5.43 16.89 8.98
CA ALA A 361 -6.10 16.50 10.23
C ALA A 361 -5.22 16.79 11.46
N ARG A 362 -3.92 16.48 11.39
CA ARG A 362 -2.92 16.75 12.44
C ARG A 362 -2.69 18.25 12.65
N ALA A 363 -2.45 19.00 11.58
CA ALA A 363 -2.25 20.45 11.68
C ALA A 363 -3.50 21.13 12.28
N ALA A 364 -4.70 20.72 11.88
CA ALA A 364 -5.94 21.26 12.44
C ALA A 364 -6.13 20.90 13.92
N PHE A 365 -5.70 19.71 14.35
CA PHE A 365 -5.73 19.32 15.76
C PHE A 365 -4.73 20.12 16.60
N LEU A 366 -3.49 20.27 16.11
CA LEU A 366 -2.43 21.03 16.77
C LEU A 366 -2.59 22.55 16.62
N LYS A 367 -3.65 23.03 15.94
CA LYS A 367 -3.88 24.45 15.61
C LYS A 367 -2.68 25.09 14.89
N GLN A 368 -2.03 24.32 14.03
CA GLN A 368 -0.96 24.79 13.16
C GLN A 368 -1.53 25.38 11.88
N PRO A 369 -0.85 26.35 11.24
CA PRO A 369 -1.27 26.90 9.96
C PRO A 369 -1.39 25.82 8.89
N ILE A 370 -2.50 25.86 8.14
CA ILE A 370 -2.74 25.01 6.97
C ILE A 370 -2.81 25.94 5.76
N ASN A 371 -2.00 25.66 4.75
CA ASN A 371 -2.00 26.41 3.50
C ASN A 371 -1.69 25.47 2.33
N ASN A 372 -1.72 26.01 1.12
CA ASN A 372 -1.44 25.28 -0.13
C ASN A 372 0.02 24.81 -0.27
N GLN A 373 0.93 25.19 0.64
CA GLN A 373 2.33 24.77 0.68
C GLN A 373 2.58 23.67 1.73
N LEU A 374 1.53 23.12 2.35
CA LEU A 374 1.68 22.03 3.32
C LEU A 374 2.41 20.84 2.69
N ALA A 375 3.66 20.64 3.09
CA ALA A 375 4.52 19.57 2.57
C ALA A 375 3.91 18.21 2.89
N GLY A 376 3.80 17.32 1.90
CA GLY A 376 3.42 15.92 2.10
C GLY A 376 4.53 14.97 1.65
N PRO A 377 4.36 13.65 1.76
CA PRO A 377 5.37 12.71 1.28
C PRO A 377 5.76 12.89 -0.19
N HIS A 378 4.91 13.48 -1.03
CA HIS A 378 5.31 13.79 -2.41
C HIS A 378 6.40 14.85 -2.55
N SER A 379 6.57 15.72 -1.55
CA SER A 379 7.58 16.77 -1.61
C SER A 379 8.94 16.29 -1.10
N TYR A 380 8.98 15.38 -0.12
CA TYR A 380 10.24 14.91 0.48
C TYR A 380 10.62 13.47 0.10
N PHE A 381 9.66 12.64 -0.30
CA PHE A 381 9.88 11.26 -0.72
C PHE A 381 9.73 11.14 -2.23
N ALA A 382 8.53 10.93 -2.78
CA ALA A 382 8.34 10.68 -4.22
C ALA A 382 6.96 11.11 -4.74
N SER A 383 6.84 11.54 -6.00
CA SER A 383 5.54 11.70 -6.67
C SER A 383 4.88 10.32 -6.78
N ILE A 384 3.64 10.22 -6.30
CA ILE A 384 2.89 8.96 -6.25
C ILE A 384 2.72 8.37 -7.66
N ASN A 385 2.38 9.20 -8.66
CA ASN A 385 2.23 8.71 -10.03
C ASN A 385 3.52 8.13 -10.58
N LYS A 386 4.64 8.87 -10.48
CA LYS A 386 5.94 8.42 -11.00
C LYS A 386 6.45 7.18 -10.25
N PHE A 387 6.23 7.14 -8.94
CA PHE A 387 6.57 6.00 -8.10
C PHE A 387 5.82 4.74 -8.52
N CYS A 388 4.49 4.83 -8.66
CA CYS A 388 3.65 3.73 -9.13
C CYS A 388 4.03 3.28 -10.55
N ASP A 389 4.19 4.23 -11.48
CA ASP A 389 4.50 3.93 -12.88
C ASP A 389 5.83 3.19 -13.01
N LYS A 390 6.86 3.60 -12.26
CA LYS A 390 8.17 2.94 -12.28
C LYS A 390 8.12 1.50 -11.77
N ILE A 391 7.37 1.24 -10.70
CA ILE A 391 7.22 -0.10 -10.13
C ILE A 391 6.38 -0.98 -11.06
N LEU A 392 5.25 -0.48 -11.56
CA LEU A 392 4.43 -1.18 -12.56
C LEU A 392 5.25 -1.52 -13.81
N ASP A 393 6.03 -0.57 -14.34
CA ASP A 393 6.91 -0.81 -15.47
C ASP A 393 7.88 -1.95 -15.24
N THR A 394 8.48 -1.99 -14.05
CA THR A 394 9.44 -3.03 -13.66
C THR A 394 8.74 -4.40 -13.61
N ILE A 395 7.52 -4.45 -13.08
CA ILE A 395 6.71 -5.67 -13.03
C ILE A 395 6.35 -6.14 -14.44
N TRP A 396 5.78 -5.27 -15.27
CA TRP A 396 5.39 -5.64 -16.65
C TRP A 396 6.57 -6.08 -17.50
N LYS A 397 7.74 -5.45 -17.33
CA LYS A 397 8.95 -5.78 -18.10
C LYS A 397 9.62 -7.09 -17.66
N HIS A 398 9.53 -7.46 -16.37
CA HIS A 398 10.39 -8.51 -15.82
C HIS A 398 9.68 -9.62 -15.06
N ALA A 399 8.43 -9.48 -14.62
CA ALA A 399 7.81 -10.50 -13.78
C ALA A 399 7.47 -11.81 -14.53
N GLY A 400 7.33 -11.77 -15.86
CA GLY A 400 6.88 -12.94 -16.62
C GLY A 400 5.46 -13.35 -16.21
N SER A 401 5.08 -14.59 -16.48
CA SER A 401 3.72 -15.10 -16.26
C SER A 401 3.36 -15.43 -14.81
N ARG A 402 4.12 -14.95 -13.82
CA ARG A 402 3.85 -15.23 -12.40
C ARG A 402 2.69 -14.39 -11.89
N VAL A 403 2.13 -14.81 -10.75
CA VAL A 403 1.15 -14.01 -10.01
C VAL A 403 1.86 -12.86 -9.31
N VAL A 404 1.35 -11.64 -9.48
CA VAL A 404 1.83 -10.46 -8.75
C VAL A 404 0.64 -9.76 -8.09
N ILE A 405 0.75 -9.53 -6.79
CA ILE A 405 -0.18 -8.74 -5.96
C ILE A 405 0.56 -7.47 -5.55
N LEU A 406 -0.14 -6.35 -5.52
CA LEU A 406 0.39 -5.08 -5.05
C LEU A 406 -0.20 -4.77 -3.69
N SER A 407 0.60 -4.26 -2.76
CA SER A 407 0.10 -3.77 -1.49
C SER A 407 0.79 -2.48 -1.07
N SER A 408 0.18 -1.69 -0.19
CA SER A 408 0.88 -0.56 0.45
C SER A 408 0.19 -0.16 1.74
N PHE A 409 0.96 0.34 2.70
CA PHE A 409 0.40 1.09 3.83
C PHE A 409 -0.12 2.47 3.42
N ASN A 410 0.35 3.05 2.32
CA ASN A 410 -0.15 4.36 1.90
C ASN A 410 -1.44 4.20 1.08
N ALA A 411 -2.54 4.75 1.61
CA ALA A 411 -3.85 4.64 0.97
C ALA A 411 -3.93 5.42 -0.37
N ASP A 412 -3.19 6.51 -0.52
CA ASP A 412 -3.16 7.26 -1.78
C ASP A 412 -2.43 6.48 -2.90
N VAL A 413 -1.35 5.76 -2.55
CA VAL A 413 -0.67 4.81 -3.44
C VAL A 413 -1.63 3.69 -3.85
N CYS A 414 -2.38 3.10 -2.92
CA CYS A 414 -3.36 2.05 -3.24
C CYS A 414 -4.45 2.54 -4.21
N ALA A 415 -4.98 3.75 -3.98
CA ALA A 415 -5.97 4.34 -4.88
C ALA A 415 -5.40 4.59 -6.28
N VAL A 416 -4.19 5.16 -6.38
CA VAL A 416 -3.55 5.43 -7.67
C VAL A 416 -3.23 4.14 -8.43
N LEU A 417 -2.71 3.10 -7.76
CA LEU A 417 -2.50 1.79 -8.37
C LEU A 417 -3.78 1.21 -8.94
N ARG A 418 -4.89 1.29 -8.20
CA ARG A 418 -6.18 0.76 -8.66
C ARG A 418 -6.76 1.55 -9.83
N LEU A 419 -6.56 2.87 -9.85
CA LEU A 419 -7.04 3.73 -10.93
C LEU A 419 -6.20 3.60 -12.20
N LYS A 420 -4.90 3.26 -12.06
CA LYS A 420 -3.99 3.05 -13.18
C LYS A 420 -4.23 1.72 -13.89
N GLN A 421 -4.66 0.68 -13.17
CA GLN A 421 -4.79 -0.66 -13.72
C GLN A 421 -5.78 -1.52 -12.91
N THR A 422 -6.36 -2.52 -13.57
CA THR A 422 -7.27 -3.49 -12.93
C THR A 422 -6.81 -4.94 -13.02
N HIS A 423 -5.63 -5.19 -13.60
CA HIS A 423 -5.08 -6.52 -13.92
C HIS A 423 -4.42 -7.19 -12.72
N LEU A 424 -3.67 -6.41 -11.93
CA LEU A 424 -2.97 -6.84 -10.71
C LEU A 424 -3.83 -6.45 -9.49
N PRO A 425 -4.13 -7.39 -8.58
CA PRO A 425 -4.83 -7.08 -7.33
C PRO A 425 -4.07 -6.04 -6.51
N VAL A 426 -4.81 -5.12 -5.89
CA VAL A 426 -4.25 -4.10 -4.97
C VAL A 426 -4.86 -4.31 -3.59
N LEU A 427 -4.01 -4.45 -2.57
CA LEU A 427 -4.40 -4.63 -1.17
C LEU A 427 -3.96 -3.43 -0.32
N PHE A 428 -4.83 -2.99 0.56
CA PHE A 428 -4.49 -1.93 1.53
C PHE A 428 -3.93 -2.54 2.82
N ILE A 429 -2.69 -2.21 3.16
CA ILE A 429 -2.06 -2.70 4.40
C ILE A 429 -2.45 -1.79 5.55
N THR A 430 -2.95 -2.36 6.65
CA THR A 430 -3.38 -1.63 7.82
C THR A 430 -3.12 -2.40 9.10
N ARG A 431 -2.73 -1.70 10.17
CA ARG A 431 -2.68 -2.31 11.50
C ARG A 431 -4.06 -2.39 12.18
N GLY A 432 -5.11 -1.87 11.53
CA GLY A 432 -6.47 -1.92 12.05
C GLY A 432 -6.64 -1.21 13.40
N GLY A 433 -5.87 -0.13 13.63
CA GLY A 433 -5.85 0.62 14.89
C GLY A 433 -4.90 0.08 15.96
N VAL A 434 -4.23 -1.06 15.73
CA VAL A 434 -3.26 -1.62 16.68
C VAL A 434 -1.97 -0.78 16.66
N PRO A 435 -1.53 -0.22 17.79
CA PRO A 435 -0.35 0.64 17.84
C PRO A 435 0.95 -0.13 17.54
N SER A 436 2.03 0.61 17.26
CA SER A 436 3.39 0.09 17.11
C SER A 436 4.37 1.03 17.82
N ASN A 437 5.49 0.51 18.30
CA ASN A 437 6.55 1.30 18.96
C ASN A 437 7.21 2.32 18.02
N THR A 438 7.07 2.11 16.71
CA THR A 438 7.65 2.97 15.66
C THR A 438 6.62 3.93 15.05
N GLU A 439 5.37 3.86 15.51
CA GLU A 439 4.27 4.65 14.98
C GLU A 439 3.79 5.67 16.01
N PRO A 440 3.22 6.80 15.56
CA PRO A 440 2.51 7.70 16.46
C PRO A 440 1.38 6.94 17.17
N PRO A 441 1.15 7.20 18.47
CA PRO A 441 0.10 6.52 19.22
C PRO A 441 -1.30 6.79 18.68
N ASP A 442 -1.49 7.92 17.97
CA ASP A 442 -2.76 8.28 17.35
C ASP A 442 -2.66 8.25 15.82
N MET A 443 -3.21 7.18 15.23
CA MET A 443 -3.26 6.98 13.78
C MET A 443 -4.17 7.96 13.06
N PHE A 444 -5.10 8.63 13.76
CA PHE A 444 -5.94 9.69 13.19
C PHE A 444 -5.11 10.80 12.55
N HIS A 445 -3.95 11.11 13.15
CA HIS A 445 -3.04 12.16 12.70
C HIS A 445 -2.03 11.70 11.65
N VAL A 446 -1.98 10.39 11.37
CA VAL A 446 -1.18 9.81 10.28
C VAL A 446 -2.05 9.66 9.04
N ASP A 447 -3.19 8.96 9.18
CA ASP A 447 -4.24 8.83 8.19
C ASP A 447 -5.47 8.11 8.80
N LEU A 448 -6.63 8.77 8.76
CA LEU A 448 -7.91 8.28 9.29
C LEU A 448 -8.30 6.88 8.80
N ARG A 449 -7.89 6.49 7.60
CA ARG A 449 -8.20 5.20 6.99
C ARG A 449 -7.51 4.03 7.71
N HIS A 450 -6.55 4.29 8.61
CA HIS A 450 -5.91 3.27 9.44
C HIS A 450 -6.47 3.17 10.87
N GLN A 451 -7.41 4.02 11.25
CA GLN A 451 -7.83 4.17 12.65
C GLN A 451 -8.41 2.88 13.25
N ASN A 452 -9.11 2.08 12.45
CA ASN A 452 -9.54 0.74 12.81
C ASN A 452 -9.72 -0.13 11.55
N LEU A 453 -9.93 -1.43 11.72
CA LEU A 453 -10.12 -2.34 10.58
C LEU A 453 -11.38 -2.00 9.77
N GLY A 454 -12.48 -1.62 10.42
CA GLY A 454 -13.76 -1.33 9.75
C GLY A 454 -13.72 -0.14 8.78
N VAL A 455 -13.04 0.95 9.15
CA VAL A 455 -12.84 2.10 8.25
C VAL A 455 -11.90 1.74 7.09
N ALA A 456 -10.87 0.94 7.35
CA ALA A 456 -9.95 0.46 6.32
C ALA A 456 -10.69 -0.42 5.28
N CYS A 457 -11.51 -1.37 5.75
CA CYS A 457 -12.35 -2.21 4.89
C CYS A 457 -13.36 -1.38 4.10
N SER A 458 -14.02 -0.42 4.74
CA SER A 458 -14.98 0.48 4.06
C SER A 458 -14.30 1.28 2.95
N TRP A 459 -13.11 1.82 3.23
CA TRP A 459 -12.36 2.57 2.23
C TRP A 459 -11.86 1.69 1.08
N ALA A 460 -11.30 0.50 1.39
CA ALA A 460 -10.86 -0.46 0.39
C ALA A 460 -12.00 -0.88 -0.57
N HIS A 461 -13.18 -1.15 -0.02
CA HIS A 461 -14.38 -1.47 -0.80
C HIS A 461 -14.82 -0.31 -1.70
N VAL A 462 -14.89 0.91 -1.15
CA VAL A 462 -15.31 2.11 -1.89
C VAL A 462 -14.35 2.46 -3.05
N MET A 463 -13.05 2.19 -2.87
CA MET A 463 -12.02 2.39 -3.88
C MET A 463 -11.87 1.20 -4.85
N ASP A 464 -12.74 0.18 -4.79
CA ASP A 464 -12.68 -1.03 -5.60
C ASP A 464 -11.33 -1.79 -5.47
N LEU A 465 -10.72 -1.82 -4.27
CA LEU A 465 -9.52 -2.63 -4.00
C LEU A 465 -9.87 -4.11 -3.89
N ALA A 466 -8.87 -4.99 -4.06
CA ALA A 466 -9.07 -6.44 -3.99
C ALA A 466 -9.16 -6.96 -2.55
N GLY A 467 -8.68 -6.21 -1.56
CA GLY A 467 -8.63 -6.66 -0.18
C GLY A 467 -7.77 -5.79 0.73
N VAL A 468 -7.48 -6.34 1.91
CA VAL A 468 -6.63 -5.73 2.93
C VAL A 468 -5.55 -6.70 3.41
N VAL A 469 -4.47 -6.15 3.96
CA VAL A 469 -3.45 -6.89 4.70
C VAL A 469 -3.45 -6.35 6.13
N THR A 470 -3.63 -7.17 7.16
CA THR A 470 -3.76 -6.69 8.55
C THR A 470 -3.09 -7.56 9.61
N MET A 471 -3.13 -7.13 10.87
CA MET A 471 -2.49 -7.85 11.98
C MET A 471 -3.23 -9.16 12.27
N GLY A 472 -2.50 -10.27 12.37
CA GLY A 472 -3.05 -11.56 12.81
C GLY A 472 -3.65 -11.51 14.22
N THR A 473 -3.21 -10.55 15.04
CA THR A 473 -3.70 -10.39 16.42
C THR A 473 -5.19 -10.02 16.46
N LEU A 474 -5.71 -9.34 15.43
CA LEU A 474 -7.15 -9.07 15.25
C LEU A 474 -7.98 -10.35 15.02
N PHE A 475 -7.31 -11.47 14.76
CA PHE A 475 -7.89 -12.81 14.59
C PHE A 475 -7.33 -13.81 15.61
N GLY A 476 -6.75 -13.32 16.72
CA GLY A 476 -6.28 -14.14 17.84
C GLY A 476 -5.00 -14.94 17.56
N SER A 477 -4.06 -14.40 16.77
CA SER A 477 -2.73 -14.99 16.59
C SER A 477 -1.87 -14.92 17.86
N ASN A 478 -1.99 -13.85 18.64
CA ASN A 478 -1.25 -13.66 19.89
C ASN A 478 -2.16 -13.22 21.04
N ALA A 479 -2.75 -14.19 21.74
CA ALA A 479 -3.68 -13.95 22.83
C ALA A 479 -3.01 -13.34 24.09
N ASP A 480 -1.69 -13.50 24.23
CA ASP A 480 -0.97 -13.05 25.42
C ASP A 480 -0.74 -11.52 25.42
N GLU A 481 -0.55 -10.92 24.25
CA GLU A 481 -0.37 -9.46 24.12
C GLU A 481 -1.66 -8.72 23.78
N MET A 482 -2.58 -9.36 23.03
CA MET A 482 -3.82 -8.72 22.60
C MET A 482 -4.96 -9.73 22.56
N ALA A 483 -5.70 -9.82 23.66
CA ALA A 483 -6.90 -10.64 23.73
C ALA A 483 -8.01 -10.04 22.84
N VAL A 484 -8.38 -10.77 21.78
CA VAL A 484 -9.53 -10.48 20.92
C VAL A 484 -10.51 -11.63 21.06
N SER A 485 -11.79 -11.32 21.23
CA SER A 485 -12.81 -12.36 21.34
C SER A 485 -13.00 -13.08 19.98
N PRO A 486 -13.34 -14.38 19.98
CA PRO A 486 -13.72 -15.07 18.75
C PRO A 486 -14.89 -14.39 18.03
N GLU A 487 -15.81 -13.78 18.76
CA GLU A 487 -16.95 -13.02 18.24
C GLU A 487 -16.49 -11.79 17.44
N ASP A 488 -15.53 -11.01 17.96
CA ASP A 488 -14.97 -9.85 17.26
C ASP A 488 -14.23 -10.28 15.99
N SER A 489 -13.42 -11.34 16.08
CA SER A 489 -12.69 -11.92 14.94
C SER A 489 -13.65 -12.38 13.82
N MET A 490 -14.75 -13.03 14.22
CA MET A 490 -15.81 -13.44 13.31
C MET A 490 -16.52 -12.21 12.70
N GLN A 491 -16.79 -11.17 13.48
CA GLN A 491 -17.44 -9.96 13.00
C GLN A 491 -16.57 -9.23 11.95
N PHE A 492 -15.24 -9.20 12.12
CA PHE A 492 -14.33 -8.71 11.10
C PHE A 492 -14.39 -9.55 9.82
N SER A 493 -14.43 -10.87 9.96
CA SER A 493 -14.51 -11.80 8.82
C SER A 493 -15.80 -11.61 8.02
N LEU A 494 -16.94 -11.44 8.72
CA LEU A 494 -18.23 -11.13 8.11
C LEU A 494 -18.22 -9.79 7.39
N ASP A 495 -17.58 -8.76 7.95
CA ASP A 495 -17.48 -7.45 7.32
C ASP A 495 -16.65 -7.49 6.02
N LEU A 496 -15.53 -8.21 6.05
CA LEU A 496 -14.67 -8.45 4.88
C LEU A 496 -15.43 -9.21 3.79
N ALA A 497 -16.15 -10.28 4.16
CA ALA A 497 -16.95 -11.07 3.24
C ALA A 497 -18.09 -10.25 2.61
N ALA A 498 -18.84 -9.48 3.41
CA ALA A 498 -19.91 -8.62 2.93
C ALA A 498 -19.41 -7.56 1.94
N LYS A 499 -18.18 -7.07 2.14
CA LYS A 499 -17.51 -6.11 1.26
C LYS A 499 -16.76 -6.75 0.08
N GLN A 500 -16.77 -8.07 -0.04
CA GLN A 500 -16.08 -8.85 -1.07
C GLN A 500 -14.57 -8.60 -1.08
N LEU A 501 -13.96 -8.50 0.10
CA LEU A 501 -12.53 -8.23 0.26
C LEU A 501 -11.76 -9.51 0.62
N ALA A 502 -10.63 -9.71 -0.04
CA ALA A 502 -9.61 -10.65 0.43
C ALA A 502 -8.93 -10.12 1.71
N CYS A 503 -8.41 -11.01 2.53
CA CYS A 503 -7.69 -10.64 3.76
C CYS A 503 -6.43 -11.49 3.90
N PHE A 504 -5.27 -10.81 3.88
CA PHE A 504 -4.01 -11.39 4.32
C PHE A 504 -3.68 -10.92 5.73
N VAL A 505 -3.01 -11.75 6.52
CA VAL A 505 -2.60 -11.39 7.87
C VAL A 505 -1.10 -11.58 8.11
N TYR A 506 -0.50 -10.70 8.89
CA TYR A 506 0.93 -10.71 9.25
C TYR A 506 1.14 -10.41 10.73
N GLY A 507 2.38 -10.60 11.20
CA GLY A 507 2.81 -10.22 12.54
C GLY A 507 2.84 -11.38 13.53
N LEU A 508 2.95 -11.04 14.82
CA LEU A 508 3.25 -12.00 15.88
C LEU A 508 2.20 -13.11 16.00
N GLY A 509 2.66 -14.35 16.14
CA GLY A 509 1.83 -15.55 16.26
C GLY A 509 1.20 -16.04 14.94
N VAL A 510 1.43 -15.36 13.82
CA VAL A 510 0.92 -15.80 12.51
C VAL A 510 1.66 -17.03 12.00
N SER A 511 2.96 -17.11 12.26
CA SER A 511 3.86 -18.22 11.88
C SER A 511 3.70 -19.45 12.79
N GLU A 512 2.47 -19.78 13.17
CA GLU A 512 2.16 -20.96 13.99
C GLU A 512 1.10 -21.82 13.30
N GLN A 513 1.27 -23.14 13.33
CA GLN A 513 0.29 -24.07 12.72
C GLN A 513 -1.10 -23.92 13.35
N LYS A 514 -1.18 -23.66 14.67
CA LYS A 514 -2.44 -23.39 15.37
C LYS A 514 -3.18 -22.17 14.79
N PHE A 515 -2.44 -21.18 14.31
CA PHE A 515 -3.05 -19.98 13.73
C PHE A 515 -3.49 -20.22 12.29
N LEU A 516 -2.80 -21.05 11.51
CA LEU A 516 -3.29 -21.46 10.18
C LEU A 516 -4.67 -22.13 10.27
N GLU A 517 -4.90 -22.97 11.28
CA GLU A 517 -6.21 -23.57 11.54
C GLU A 517 -7.28 -22.50 11.83
N LYS A 518 -6.98 -21.53 12.72
CA LYS A 518 -7.87 -20.39 13.00
C LYS A 518 -8.15 -19.54 11.76
N ALA A 519 -7.10 -19.19 11.00
CA ALA A 519 -7.22 -18.43 9.76
C ALA A 519 -8.11 -19.15 8.75
N THR A 520 -8.02 -20.48 8.69
CA THR A 520 -8.91 -21.32 7.86
C THR A 520 -10.35 -21.28 8.37
N GLN A 521 -10.58 -21.35 9.70
CA GLN A 521 -11.91 -21.23 10.32
C GLN A 521 -12.56 -19.86 10.09
N PHE A 522 -11.77 -18.79 10.05
CA PHE A 522 -12.23 -17.45 9.71
C PHE A 522 -12.30 -17.20 8.19
N GLY A 523 -12.01 -18.20 7.37
CA GLY A 523 -12.08 -18.09 5.90
C GLY A 523 -11.11 -17.07 5.31
N LEU A 524 -9.99 -16.76 5.98
CA LEU A 524 -9.00 -15.79 5.53
C LEU A 524 -8.32 -16.23 4.22
N THR A 525 -7.89 -15.25 3.42
CA THR A 525 -7.33 -15.50 2.09
C THR A 525 -5.85 -15.92 2.14
N GLY A 526 -5.06 -15.38 3.07
CA GLY A 526 -3.63 -15.67 3.14
C GLY A 526 -3.01 -15.33 4.50
N ILE A 527 -1.88 -15.97 4.80
CA ILE A 527 -1.05 -15.68 5.96
C ILE A 527 0.38 -15.41 5.51
N ILE A 528 0.96 -14.32 6.02
CA ILE A 528 2.34 -13.90 5.77
C ILE A 528 3.18 -14.43 6.93
N ILE A 529 4.00 -15.43 6.64
CA ILE A 529 4.75 -16.21 7.62
C ILE A 529 6.22 -15.80 7.64
N ASP A 530 6.74 -15.70 8.86
CA ASP A 530 8.14 -15.57 9.21
C ASP A 530 8.76 -16.96 9.42
N HIS A 531 10.10 -17.03 9.58
CA HIS A 531 10.83 -18.27 9.91
C HIS A 531 10.45 -19.46 9.00
N VAL A 532 10.39 -19.20 7.69
CA VAL A 532 9.76 -20.09 6.70
C VAL A 532 10.34 -21.50 6.72
N ASP A 533 11.65 -21.66 6.93
CA ASP A 533 12.29 -22.96 7.10
C ASP A 533 11.66 -23.80 8.21
N GLN A 534 11.56 -23.23 9.41
CA GLN A 534 11.00 -23.91 10.58
C GLN A 534 9.50 -24.18 10.37
N TYR A 535 8.76 -23.14 9.95
CA TYR A 535 7.32 -23.26 9.73
C TYR A 535 6.98 -24.35 8.71
N MET A 536 7.69 -24.40 7.58
CA MET A 536 7.41 -25.38 6.54
C MET A 536 7.79 -26.80 6.95
N GLN A 537 8.81 -26.99 7.81
CA GLN A 537 9.11 -28.30 8.38
C GLN A 537 7.95 -28.79 9.26
N GLU A 538 7.48 -27.95 10.20
CA GLU A 538 6.34 -28.25 11.06
C GLU A 538 5.06 -28.52 10.24
N HIS A 539 4.78 -27.65 9.28
CA HIS A 539 3.62 -27.74 8.40
C HIS A 539 3.60 -29.02 7.56
N ASN A 540 4.76 -29.45 7.05
CA ASN A 540 4.88 -30.69 6.27
C ASN A 540 4.81 -31.94 7.14
N MET A 541 5.18 -31.88 8.42
CA MET A 541 4.99 -32.99 9.37
C MET A 541 3.54 -33.13 9.84
N ALA A 542 2.76 -32.04 9.82
CA ALA A 542 1.36 -32.03 10.23
C ALA A 542 0.38 -32.48 9.13
N LYS A 543 0.83 -32.58 7.88
CA LYS A 543 0.08 -33.14 6.73
C LYS A 543 0.30 -34.64 6.61
#